data_AF-C7MLH0-F1
#
_entry.id   AF-C7MLH0-F1
#
_cell.length_a   1.000
_cell.length_b   1.000
_cell.length_c   1.000
_cell.angle_alpha   90.00
_cell.angle_beta   90.00
_cell.angle_gamma   90.00
#
_symmetry.space_group_name_H-M   'P 1'
#
loop_
_entity.id
_entity.type
_entity.pdbx_description
1 polymer ?
#
loop_
_entity_poly.entity_id
_entity_poly.type
_entity_poly.pdbx_seq_one_letter_code
_entity_poly.pdbx_strand_id
1 'polypeptide(L)'
;MNHPAAVMSRRAFVATGLLVASAAVGQIGCSHTSQAANIPDESGTLAQLSWADIAAAAQAIAACGSRQEALEAARLYGLIDDAGRLDPSGSKNISLSDGRIAPTQIIGVYADTATAGGSVGLTFAITEALDQRGINTDHVNTGGWEQSALRAWLANEGLALLPDEVATSIIAVDKLTNNTGAAGDSSAVTVTSDRLWVPSLIELYGAADWFEGDQAWCNDIVNAEGHQYQRFSDGGITASSSLSSEGILKATYKGKPCEWWTRTPRPSDNVYFAGVYRDGTANAIGYLGGYSAGAIACFCL
;
A
#
# COMPACT_ATOMS: atom_id res chain seq x y z
N MET A 1 -23.03 -40.06 -73.65
CA MET A 1 -23.40 -38.64 -73.43
C MET A 1 -23.24 -38.35 -71.95
N ASN A 2 -22.62 -37.20 -71.66
CA ASN A 2 -21.87 -36.87 -70.45
C ASN A 2 -22.72 -36.53 -69.20
N HIS A 3 -22.16 -36.85 -68.03
CA HIS A 3 -22.35 -36.19 -66.72
C HIS A 3 -21.91 -34.70 -66.77
N PRO A 4 -22.31 -33.77 -65.85
CA PRO A 4 -22.15 -33.83 -64.36
C PRO A 4 -23.33 -33.25 -63.54
N ALA A 5 -23.61 -33.71 -62.30
CA ALA A 5 -23.02 -33.34 -61.00
C ALA A 5 -23.06 -31.82 -60.67
N ALA A 6 -24.00 -31.41 -59.80
CA ALA A 6 -24.11 -30.05 -59.28
C ALA A 6 -23.40 -29.92 -57.92
N VAL A 7 -22.57 -28.88 -57.82
CA VAL A 7 -21.68 -28.53 -56.70
C VAL A 7 -22.38 -27.56 -55.72
N MET A 8 -21.97 -27.68 -54.46
CA MET A 8 -22.30 -26.90 -53.25
C MET A 8 -22.35 -25.37 -53.38
N SER A 9 -23.14 -24.73 -52.49
CA SER A 9 -22.72 -23.49 -51.83
C SER A 9 -23.36 -23.38 -50.43
N ARG A 10 -22.53 -23.45 -49.38
CA ARG A 10 -22.89 -23.14 -47.99
C ARG A 10 -22.73 -21.63 -47.79
N ARG A 11 -23.81 -20.91 -47.47
CA ARG A 11 -23.75 -19.52 -47.02
C ARG A 11 -23.51 -19.49 -45.50
N ALA A 12 -22.36 -18.98 -45.10
CA ALA A 12 -22.04 -18.65 -43.72
C ALA A 12 -22.79 -17.36 -43.32
N PHE A 13 -23.58 -17.43 -42.25
CA PHE A 13 -24.11 -16.26 -41.56
C PHE A 13 -23.12 -15.88 -40.46
N VAL A 14 -22.46 -14.73 -40.61
CA VAL A 14 -21.69 -14.09 -39.54
C VAL A 14 -22.68 -13.28 -38.71
N ALA A 15 -22.98 -13.74 -37.50
CA ALA A 15 -23.73 -12.98 -36.52
C ALA A 15 -22.77 -12.11 -35.71
N THR A 16 -22.72 -10.82 -36.02
CA THR A 16 -22.02 -9.81 -35.24
C THR A 16 -22.82 -9.55 -33.97
N GLY A 17 -22.47 -10.23 -32.88
CA GLY A 17 -23.04 -10.01 -31.55
C GLY A 17 -22.45 -8.75 -30.92
N LEU A 18 -23.26 -7.69 -30.86
CA LEU A 18 -22.99 -6.47 -30.11
C LEU A 18 -23.20 -6.78 -28.61
N LEU A 19 -22.11 -6.94 -27.86
CA LEU A 19 -22.14 -7.06 -26.40
C LEU A 19 -22.45 -5.69 -25.79
N VAL A 20 -23.70 -5.51 -25.35
CA VAL A 20 -24.09 -4.41 -24.47
C VAL A 20 -23.63 -4.78 -23.06
N ALA A 21 -22.48 -4.24 -22.62
CA ALA A 21 -22.07 -4.30 -21.23
C ALA A 21 -23.00 -3.39 -20.41
N SER A 22 -24.02 -3.99 -19.79
CA SER A 22 -24.79 -3.34 -18.74
C SER A 22 -23.99 -3.46 -17.45
N ALA A 23 -23.50 -2.33 -16.94
CA ALA A 23 -22.88 -2.25 -15.63
C ALA A 23 -23.95 -2.46 -14.56
N ALA A 24 -24.22 -3.72 -14.22
CA ALA A 24 -24.88 -4.06 -12.98
C ALA A 24 -23.85 -3.87 -11.86
N VAL A 25 -23.99 -2.79 -11.09
CA VAL A 25 -23.31 -2.66 -9.79
C VAL A 25 -23.99 -3.66 -8.86
N GLY A 26 -23.59 -4.94 -8.97
CA GLY A 26 -23.97 -5.96 -8.01
C GLY A 26 -23.30 -5.64 -6.68
N GLN A 27 -24.06 -5.65 -5.59
CA GLN A 27 -23.48 -5.62 -4.25
C GLN A 27 -22.62 -6.88 -4.09
N ILE A 28 -21.29 -6.70 -4.13
CA ILE A 28 -20.36 -7.78 -3.80
C ILE A 28 -20.42 -7.93 -2.28
N GLY A 29 -21.03 -9.01 -1.80
CA GLY A 29 -21.02 -9.36 -0.38
C GLY A 29 -19.70 -10.03 0.01
N CYS A 30 -19.44 -10.15 1.31
CA CYS A 30 -18.32 -10.94 1.82
C CYS A 30 -18.33 -12.34 1.19
N SER A 31 -17.27 -12.67 0.45
CA SER A 31 -17.17 -13.94 -0.25
C SER A 31 -16.44 -14.96 0.61
N HIS A 32 -17.15 -16.05 0.94
CA HIS A 32 -16.56 -17.28 1.49
C HIS A 32 -16.34 -18.35 0.42
N THR A 33 -16.41 -17.97 -0.87
CA THR A 33 -16.18 -18.88 -2.00
C THR A 33 -14.82 -18.63 -2.61
N SER A 34 -13.96 -19.65 -2.64
CA SER A 34 -12.68 -19.57 -3.33
C SER A 34 -12.90 -19.49 -4.85
N GLN A 35 -12.36 -18.47 -5.50
CA GLN A 35 -12.03 -18.57 -6.93
C GLN A 35 -10.72 -19.35 -7.05
N ALA A 36 -10.77 -20.65 -6.74
CA ALA A 36 -9.63 -21.53 -6.96
C ALA A 36 -9.53 -21.84 -8.47
N ALA A 37 -9.05 -20.88 -9.26
CA ALA A 37 -8.37 -21.23 -10.49
C ALA A 37 -7.01 -21.84 -10.08
N ASN A 38 -6.92 -23.17 -10.04
CA ASN A 38 -5.70 -23.99 -9.84
C ASN A 38 -4.53 -23.24 -9.18
N ILE A 39 -4.59 -23.03 -7.87
CA ILE A 39 -3.48 -22.44 -7.10
C ILE A 39 -2.40 -23.53 -6.96
N PRO A 40 -1.21 -23.38 -7.59
CA PRO A 40 -0.13 -24.34 -7.44
C PRO A 40 0.51 -24.19 -6.05
N ASP A 41 0.85 -25.35 -5.50
CA ASP A 41 1.68 -25.59 -4.32
C ASP A 41 2.96 -24.73 -4.35
N GLU A 42 3.11 -23.89 -3.33
CA GLU A 42 4.34 -23.27 -2.84
C GLU A 42 5.20 -22.49 -3.87
N SER A 43 4.65 -21.38 -4.39
CA SER A 43 5.35 -20.09 -4.59
C SER A 43 4.39 -18.98 -5.05
N GLY A 44 4.03 -18.09 -4.12
CA GLY A 44 3.46 -16.75 -4.30
C GLY A 44 2.14 -16.65 -5.09
N THR A 45 1.01 -17.00 -4.48
CA THR A 45 -0.36 -16.75 -5.01
C THR A 45 -0.53 -15.33 -5.57
N LEU A 46 -0.02 -14.32 -4.85
CA LEU A 46 -0.12 -12.91 -5.23
C LEU A 46 0.54 -12.58 -6.57
N ALA A 47 1.68 -13.20 -6.88
CA ALA A 47 2.40 -12.95 -8.14
C ALA A 47 1.61 -13.44 -9.36
N GLN A 48 0.80 -14.49 -9.16
CA GLN A 48 0.06 -15.19 -10.21
C GLN A 48 -1.31 -14.56 -10.51
N LEU A 49 -1.93 -13.89 -9.53
CA LEU A 49 -3.22 -13.21 -9.70
C LEU A 49 -3.10 -12.00 -10.63
N SER A 50 -4.12 -11.67 -11.43
CA SER A 50 -4.16 -10.39 -12.15
C SER A 50 -4.47 -9.22 -11.20
N TRP A 51 -4.23 -7.97 -11.61
CA TRP A 51 -4.62 -6.81 -10.79
C TRP A 51 -6.15 -6.72 -10.66
N ALA A 52 -6.90 -7.07 -11.71
CA ALA A 52 -8.36 -7.21 -11.65
C ALA A 52 -8.82 -8.26 -10.61
N ASP A 53 -8.19 -9.44 -10.55
CA ASP A 53 -8.53 -10.47 -9.55
C ASP A 53 -8.20 -10.01 -8.13
N ILE A 54 -7.08 -9.31 -7.96
CA ILE A 54 -6.69 -8.73 -6.67
C ILE A 54 -7.70 -7.65 -6.24
N ALA A 55 -8.12 -6.78 -7.14
CA ALA A 55 -9.12 -5.76 -6.85
C ALA A 55 -10.47 -6.38 -6.47
N ALA A 56 -10.89 -7.45 -7.17
CA ALA A 56 -12.10 -8.19 -6.83
C ALA A 56 -12.00 -8.87 -5.45
N ALA A 57 -10.85 -9.47 -5.12
CA ALA A 57 -10.60 -10.04 -3.80
C ALA A 57 -10.63 -8.97 -2.70
N ALA A 58 -10.00 -7.81 -2.94
CA ALA A 58 -9.99 -6.71 -2.00
C ALA A 58 -11.41 -6.19 -1.72
N GLN A 59 -12.23 -6.01 -2.75
CA GLN A 59 -13.64 -5.62 -2.60
C GLN A 59 -14.44 -6.65 -1.79
N ALA A 60 -14.23 -7.95 -2.04
CA ALA A 60 -14.90 -9.00 -1.29
C ALA A 60 -14.48 -9.02 0.20
N ILE A 61 -13.20 -8.78 0.49
CA ILE A 61 -12.67 -8.70 1.85
C ILE A 61 -13.20 -7.44 2.56
N ALA A 62 -13.25 -6.30 1.87
CA ALA A 62 -13.78 -5.04 2.38
C ALA A 62 -15.27 -5.13 2.76
N ALA A 63 -16.04 -5.97 2.07
CA ALA A 63 -17.46 -6.19 2.30
C ALA A 63 -17.78 -7.06 3.54
N CYS A 64 -16.76 -7.60 4.21
CA CYS A 64 -16.94 -8.42 5.42
C CYS A 64 -17.29 -7.56 6.64
N GLY A 65 -18.10 -8.11 7.55
CA GLY A 65 -18.63 -7.37 8.70
C GLY A 65 -17.65 -7.28 9.87
N SER A 66 -16.56 -8.05 9.81
CA SER A 66 -15.52 -8.06 10.85
C SER A 66 -14.15 -8.42 10.28
N ARG A 67 -13.10 -8.07 11.03
CA ARG A 67 -11.73 -8.46 10.69
C ARG A 67 -11.55 -9.99 10.65
N GLN A 68 -12.29 -10.74 11.47
CA GLN A 68 -12.21 -12.20 11.47
C GLN A 68 -12.72 -12.78 10.14
N GLU A 69 -13.90 -12.35 9.70
CA GLU A 69 -14.48 -12.76 8.41
C GLU A 69 -13.57 -12.33 7.24
N ALA A 70 -12.98 -11.13 7.32
CA ALA A 70 -12.06 -10.62 6.31
C ALA A 70 -10.79 -11.48 6.18
N LEU A 71 -10.22 -11.94 7.30
CA LEU A 71 -9.07 -12.85 7.29
C LEU A 71 -9.46 -14.23 6.73
N GLU A 72 -10.63 -14.75 7.08
CA GLU A 72 -11.14 -16.00 6.51
C GLU A 72 -11.30 -15.90 4.98
N ALA A 73 -11.83 -14.78 4.48
CA ALA A 73 -11.92 -14.49 3.05
C ALA A 73 -10.52 -14.38 2.41
N ALA A 74 -9.60 -13.61 2.99
CA ALA A 74 -8.23 -13.46 2.49
C ALA A 74 -7.49 -14.81 2.39
N ARG A 75 -7.71 -15.72 3.34
CA ARG A 75 -7.17 -17.08 3.33
C ARG A 75 -7.72 -17.91 2.16
N LEU A 76 -9.00 -17.77 1.81
CA LEU A 76 -9.60 -18.46 0.66
C LEU A 76 -9.07 -17.96 -0.69
N TYR A 77 -8.59 -16.72 -0.75
CA TYR A 77 -7.84 -16.18 -1.89
C TYR A 77 -6.35 -16.56 -1.84
N GLY A 78 -5.90 -17.27 -0.80
CA GLY A 78 -4.50 -17.66 -0.61
C GLY A 78 -3.57 -16.48 -0.33
N LEU A 79 -4.08 -15.35 0.16
CA LEU A 79 -3.28 -14.15 0.44
C LEU A 79 -2.59 -14.20 1.81
N ILE A 80 -3.11 -15.04 2.71
CA ILE A 80 -2.55 -15.35 4.03
C ILE A 80 -2.54 -16.86 4.25
N ASP A 81 -1.65 -17.33 5.13
CA ASP A 81 -1.55 -18.73 5.53
C ASP A 81 -2.66 -19.16 6.50
N ASP A 82 -2.65 -20.43 6.91
CA ASP A 82 -3.63 -20.98 7.87
C ASP A 82 -3.50 -20.42 9.29
N ALA A 83 -2.36 -19.81 9.63
CA ALA A 83 -2.18 -19.05 10.88
C ALA A 83 -2.65 -17.59 10.72
N GLY A 84 -3.15 -17.23 9.54
CA GLY A 84 -3.61 -15.90 9.18
C GLY A 84 -2.49 -14.91 8.89
N ARG A 85 -1.26 -15.36 8.63
CA ARG A 85 -0.08 -14.52 8.39
C ARG A 85 0.16 -14.27 6.91
N LEU A 86 0.72 -13.10 6.60
CA LEU A 86 1.15 -12.77 5.24
C LEU A 86 2.42 -13.54 4.86
N ASP A 87 2.48 -14.02 3.61
CA ASP A 87 3.71 -14.60 3.06
C ASP A 87 4.81 -13.52 2.99
N PRO A 88 5.95 -13.69 3.69
CA PRO A 88 7.05 -12.73 3.67
C PRO A 88 7.71 -12.61 2.28
N SER A 89 7.59 -13.63 1.43
CA SER A 89 8.09 -13.63 0.05
C SER A 89 7.07 -13.11 -0.97
N GLY A 90 5.80 -13.00 -0.56
CA GLY A 90 4.69 -12.58 -1.43
C GLY A 90 4.93 -11.19 -2.02
N SER A 91 5.03 -11.11 -3.34
CA SER A 91 5.25 -9.88 -4.09
C SER A 91 4.59 -9.93 -5.46
N LYS A 92 4.07 -8.80 -5.93
CA LYS A 92 3.60 -8.58 -7.29
C LYS A 92 4.30 -7.37 -7.87
N ASN A 93 4.73 -7.50 -9.12
CA ASN A 93 5.41 -6.41 -9.80
C ASN A 93 4.41 -5.47 -10.48
N ILE A 94 4.68 -4.17 -10.38
CA ILE A 94 4.06 -3.11 -11.18
C ILE A 94 5.07 -2.65 -12.22
N SER A 95 4.66 -2.59 -13.48
CA SER A 95 5.43 -1.90 -14.52
C SER A 95 5.09 -0.41 -14.47
N LEU A 96 6.04 0.42 -14.05
CA LEU A 96 5.87 1.87 -14.00
C LEU A 96 5.94 2.47 -15.41
N SER A 97 5.33 3.64 -15.60
CA SER A 97 5.32 4.33 -16.89
C SER A 97 6.70 4.80 -17.36
N ASP A 98 7.68 4.88 -16.46
CA ASP A 98 9.09 5.18 -16.76
C ASP A 98 9.93 3.95 -17.10
N GLY A 99 9.31 2.78 -17.20
CA GLY A 99 9.95 1.51 -17.58
C GLY A 99 10.59 0.73 -16.44
N ARG A 100 10.58 1.25 -15.20
CA ARG A 100 11.02 0.49 -14.03
C ARG A 100 9.99 -0.56 -13.64
N ILE A 101 10.48 -1.62 -12.99
CA ILE A 101 9.65 -2.63 -12.35
C ILE A 101 9.68 -2.38 -10.84
N ALA A 102 8.51 -2.21 -10.26
CA ALA A 102 8.34 -1.90 -8.86
C ALA A 102 7.71 -3.08 -8.10
N PRO A 103 8.48 -3.80 -7.25
CA PRO A 103 7.94 -4.84 -6.40
C PRO A 103 6.93 -4.24 -5.42
N THR A 104 5.80 -4.93 -5.24
CA THR A 104 4.68 -4.46 -4.42
C THR A 104 4.19 -5.61 -3.56
N GLN A 105 3.98 -5.34 -2.26
CA GLN A 105 3.66 -6.36 -1.26
C GLN A 105 2.38 -5.97 -0.53
N ILE A 106 1.56 -6.96 -0.15
CA ILE A 106 0.48 -6.73 0.81
C ILE A 106 1.12 -6.47 2.17
N ILE A 107 0.80 -5.34 2.78
CA ILE A 107 1.22 -4.97 4.13
C ILE A 107 0.11 -5.16 5.17
N GLY A 108 -1.16 -5.13 4.75
CA GLY A 108 -2.30 -5.29 5.65
C GLY A 108 -3.53 -5.87 4.97
N VAL A 109 -4.30 -6.63 5.75
CA VAL A 109 -5.66 -7.09 5.41
C VAL A 109 -6.62 -6.41 6.37
N TYR A 110 -7.65 -5.75 5.85
CA TYR A 110 -8.67 -5.08 6.67
C TYR A 110 -8.06 -4.09 7.68
N ALA A 111 -7.03 -3.34 7.25
CA ALA A 111 -6.16 -2.55 8.11
C ALA A 111 -6.46 -1.04 8.07
N ASP A 112 -7.05 -0.56 6.97
CA ASP A 112 -7.32 0.87 6.75
C ASP A 112 -8.82 1.12 6.57
N THR A 113 -9.20 2.40 6.69
CA THR A 113 -10.58 2.86 6.52
C THR A 113 -10.67 3.74 5.28
N ALA A 114 -11.62 3.44 4.40
CA ALA A 114 -11.89 4.27 3.24
C ALA A 114 -12.41 5.63 3.68
N THR A 115 -12.02 6.71 2.99
CA THR A 115 -12.53 8.06 3.27
C THR A 115 -14.05 8.16 3.10
N ALA A 116 -14.63 7.34 2.22
CA ALA A 116 -16.08 7.23 2.06
C ALA A 116 -16.79 6.47 3.21
N GLY A 117 -16.02 5.95 4.17
CA GLY A 117 -16.47 5.08 5.26
C GLY A 117 -16.30 3.59 4.95
N GLY A 118 -16.19 2.79 6.00
CA GLY A 118 -15.98 1.34 5.91
C GLY A 118 -14.50 0.96 5.81
N SER A 119 -14.21 -0.32 6.04
CA SER A 119 -12.85 -0.85 5.94
C SER A 119 -12.47 -1.14 4.48
N VAL A 120 -11.19 -1.02 4.17
CA VAL A 120 -10.63 -1.47 2.89
C VAL A 120 -10.19 -2.92 2.98
N GLY A 121 -10.10 -3.60 1.84
CA GLY A 121 -9.76 -5.02 1.82
C GLY A 121 -8.28 -5.26 2.02
N LEU A 122 -7.47 -4.63 1.17
CA LEU A 122 -6.02 -4.88 1.10
C LEU A 122 -5.25 -3.57 1.06
N THR A 123 -4.21 -3.49 1.89
CA THR A 123 -3.23 -2.40 1.90
C THR A 123 -1.91 -2.91 1.32
N PHE A 124 -1.30 -2.14 0.41
CA PHE A 124 -0.06 -2.48 -0.26
C PHE A 124 1.06 -1.49 0.05
N ALA A 125 2.31 -1.92 -0.11
CA ALA A 125 3.49 -1.05 -0.22
C ALA A 125 4.30 -1.41 -1.46
N ILE A 126 4.68 -0.38 -2.22
CA ILE A 126 5.66 -0.45 -3.31
C ILE A 126 7.05 -0.25 -2.70
N THR A 127 7.94 -1.23 -2.83
CA THR A 127 9.28 -1.20 -2.19
C THR A 127 10.40 -0.70 -3.12
N GLU A 128 10.10 -0.47 -4.39
CA GLU A 128 10.91 0.38 -5.28
C GLU A 128 10.36 1.81 -5.19
N ALA A 129 11.14 2.72 -4.60
CA ALA A 129 10.78 4.12 -4.47
C ALA A 129 10.43 4.71 -5.84
N LEU A 130 9.33 5.45 -5.90
CA LEU A 130 8.84 6.07 -7.13
C LEU A 130 9.74 7.25 -7.54
N ASP A 131 10.39 7.92 -6.60
CA ASP A 131 11.40 8.95 -6.84
C ASP A 131 12.38 9.06 -5.66
N GLN A 132 13.45 9.84 -5.81
CA GLN A 132 14.29 10.32 -4.71
C GLN A 132 14.19 11.84 -4.58
N ARG A 133 13.63 12.30 -3.47
CA ARG A 133 13.32 13.71 -3.24
C ARG A 133 13.17 14.04 -1.75
N GLY A 134 13.10 15.33 -1.44
CA GLY A 134 12.67 15.81 -0.13
C GLY A 134 11.20 15.52 0.12
N ILE A 135 10.85 15.32 1.39
CA ILE A 135 9.44 15.36 1.82
C ILE A 135 8.90 16.78 1.69
N ASN A 136 9.77 17.77 1.89
CA ASN A 136 9.56 19.19 1.62
C ASN A 136 10.67 19.75 0.71
N THR A 137 10.44 20.91 0.11
CA THR A 137 11.48 21.64 -0.65
C THR A 137 12.54 22.24 0.27
N ASP A 138 12.09 22.73 1.43
CA ASP A 138 12.94 23.33 2.45
C ASP A 138 13.28 22.29 3.53
N HIS A 139 14.30 22.59 4.34
CA HIS A 139 14.75 21.73 5.44
C HIS A 139 13.89 21.86 6.72
N VAL A 140 12.57 21.98 6.57
CA VAL A 140 11.62 22.16 7.69
C VAL A 140 10.47 21.15 7.62
N ASN A 141 9.83 20.89 8.76
CA ASN A 141 8.65 20.03 8.89
C ASN A 141 7.33 20.79 9.08
N THR A 142 7.35 22.11 8.93
CA THR A 142 6.17 22.96 9.10
C THR A 142 5.02 22.52 8.20
N GLY A 143 3.83 22.38 8.79
CA GLY A 143 2.63 21.90 8.09
C GLY A 143 2.56 20.37 7.97
N GLY A 144 3.51 19.64 8.56
CA GLY A 144 3.52 18.19 8.67
C GLY A 144 3.33 17.46 7.34
N TRP A 145 2.66 16.31 7.37
CA TRP A 145 2.37 15.53 6.17
C TRP A 145 1.38 16.23 5.24
N GLU A 146 0.30 16.80 5.79
CA GLU A 146 -0.79 17.42 5.04
C GLU A 146 -0.33 18.45 4.02
N GLN A 147 0.62 19.31 4.40
CA GLN A 147 1.15 20.38 3.55
C GLN A 147 2.45 20.00 2.84
N SER A 148 2.89 18.74 2.96
CA SER A 148 4.19 18.34 2.42
C SER A 148 4.22 18.31 0.89
N ALA A 149 5.38 18.68 0.34
CA ALA A 149 5.59 18.66 -1.11
C ALA A 149 5.53 17.23 -1.67
N LEU A 150 5.97 16.23 -0.89
CA LEU A 150 5.90 14.83 -1.28
C LEU A 150 4.46 14.30 -1.33
N ARG A 151 3.59 14.68 -0.39
CA ARG A 151 2.17 14.31 -0.43
C ARG A 151 1.50 14.85 -1.69
N ALA A 152 1.73 16.12 -2.00
CA ALA A 152 1.22 16.74 -3.23
C ALA A 152 1.75 16.05 -4.49
N TRP A 153 3.02 15.64 -4.49
CA TRP A 153 3.63 14.89 -5.59
C TRP A 153 3.02 13.50 -5.76
N LEU A 154 2.87 12.73 -4.67
CA LEU A 154 2.26 11.39 -4.70
C LEU A 154 0.82 11.44 -5.22
N ALA A 155 0.05 12.46 -4.84
CA ALA A 155 -1.33 12.64 -5.30
C ALA A 155 -1.46 12.91 -6.81
N ASN A 156 -0.37 13.35 -7.46
CA ASN A 156 -0.35 13.72 -8.87
C ASN A 156 0.65 12.85 -9.66
N GLU A 157 1.90 13.31 -9.74
CA GLU A 157 2.96 12.70 -10.53
C GLU A 157 3.29 11.28 -10.08
N GLY A 158 3.32 11.02 -8.76
CA GLY A 158 3.57 9.68 -8.22
C GLY A 158 2.48 8.69 -8.64
N LEU A 159 1.20 9.10 -8.57
CA LEU A 159 0.08 8.28 -9.02
C LEU A 159 0.11 8.04 -10.53
N ALA A 160 0.53 9.03 -11.33
CA ALA A 160 0.65 8.92 -12.77
C ALA A 160 1.78 7.97 -13.24
N LEU A 161 2.65 7.52 -12.32
CA LEU A 161 3.63 6.46 -12.62
C LEU A 161 2.99 5.07 -12.65
N LEU A 162 1.86 4.88 -11.97
CA LEU A 162 1.18 3.59 -11.92
C LEU A 162 0.40 3.34 -13.22
N PRO A 163 0.29 2.09 -13.67
CA PRO A 163 -0.54 1.75 -14.82
C PRO A 163 -2.01 2.00 -14.50
N ASP A 164 -2.79 2.39 -15.52
CA ASP A 164 -4.21 2.79 -15.38
C ASP A 164 -5.05 1.73 -14.65
N GLU A 165 -4.84 0.44 -14.92
CA GLU A 165 -5.55 -0.66 -14.24
C GLU A 165 -5.38 -0.62 -12.72
N VAL A 166 -4.17 -0.33 -12.24
CA VAL A 166 -3.90 -0.20 -10.81
C VAL A 166 -4.42 1.14 -10.31
N ALA A 167 -4.02 2.24 -10.98
CA ALA A 167 -4.35 3.59 -10.54
C ALA A 167 -5.86 3.78 -10.36
N THR A 168 -6.68 3.33 -11.30
CA THR A 168 -8.15 3.48 -11.26
C THR A 168 -8.83 2.63 -10.18
N SER A 169 -8.17 1.58 -9.70
CA SER A 169 -8.68 0.71 -8.64
C SER A 169 -8.33 1.22 -7.23
N ILE A 170 -7.36 2.15 -7.11
CA ILE A 170 -6.93 2.69 -5.82
C ILE A 170 -8.02 3.56 -5.19
N ILE A 171 -8.40 3.21 -3.97
CA ILE A 171 -9.32 3.96 -3.14
C ILE A 171 -8.59 4.91 -2.19
N ALA A 172 -9.21 6.05 -1.90
CA ALA A 172 -8.70 6.99 -0.90
C ALA A 172 -9.01 6.49 0.52
N VAL A 173 -8.02 6.61 1.40
CA VAL A 173 -8.13 6.21 2.81
C VAL A 173 -7.76 7.36 3.73
N ASP A 174 -8.32 7.31 4.93
CA ASP A 174 -8.04 8.27 5.99
C ASP A 174 -6.76 7.87 6.74
N LYS A 175 -5.79 8.80 6.78
CA LYS A 175 -4.51 8.62 7.48
C LYS A 175 -4.36 9.65 8.59
N LEU A 176 -4.12 9.19 9.80
CA LEU A 176 -3.75 10.03 10.93
C LEU A 176 -2.24 10.31 10.88
N THR A 177 -1.87 11.58 11.01
CA THR A 177 -0.48 12.04 11.10
C THR A 177 -0.42 13.36 11.83
N ASN A 178 0.70 13.68 12.49
CA ASN A 178 0.97 15.05 12.92
C ASN A 178 1.06 15.97 11.69
N ASN A 179 0.06 16.83 11.52
CA ASN A 179 -0.04 17.77 10.38
C ASN A 179 0.38 19.20 10.74
N THR A 180 1.02 19.38 11.89
CA THR A 180 1.61 20.67 12.28
C THR A 180 3.13 20.69 12.06
N GLY A 181 3.82 19.55 12.27
CA GLY A 181 5.28 19.48 12.32
C GLY A 181 5.76 19.53 13.76
N ALA A 182 6.39 20.63 14.17
CA ALA A 182 6.59 20.91 15.59
C ALA A 182 5.23 21.01 16.31
N ALA A 183 5.01 20.21 17.35
CA ALA A 183 3.71 20.11 18.04
C ALA A 183 3.91 19.99 19.55
N GLY A 184 2.92 20.41 20.34
CA GLY A 184 2.96 20.32 21.81
C GLY A 184 2.20 19.13 22.39
N ASP A 185 1.25 18.56 21.63
CA ASP A 185 0.40 17.45 22.04
C ASP A 185 -0.22 16.74 20.83
N SER A 186 -0.95 15.65 21.08
CA SER A 186 -1.54 14.79 20.05
C SER A 186 -2.73 15.41 19.31
N SER A 187 -3.22 16.58 19.70
CA SER A 187 -4.27 17.30 18.96
C SER A 187 -3.80 17.77 17.57
N ALA A 188 -2.47 17.85 17.37
CA ALA A 188 -1.85 18.09 16.07
C ALA A 188 -2.00 16.92 15.09
N VAL A 189 -2.38 15.74 15.58
CA VAL A 189 -2.62 14.56 14.76
C VAL A 189 -4.03 14.64 14.19
N THR A 190 -4.10 14.91 12.89
CA THR A 190 -5.37 15.07 12.16
C THR A 190 -5.39 14.15 10.95
N VAL A 191 -6.58 14.00 10.36
CA VAL A 191 -6.82 13.09 9.24
C VAL A 191 -6.49 13.79 7.91
N THR A 192 -5.75 13.10 7.05
CA THR A 192 -5.69 13.36 5.60
C THR A 192 -6.39 12.25 4.84
N SER A 193 -6.96 12.56 3.67
CA SER A 193 -7.51 11.57 2.73
C SER A 193 -6.53 11.39 1.57
N ASP A 194 -5.93 10.21 1.47
CA ASP A 194 -4.84 9.94 0.55
C ASP A 194 -5.08 8.67 -0.28
N ARG A 195 -4.77 8.73 -1.58
CA ARG A 195 -4.74 7.54 -2.46
C ARG A 195 -3.38 6.86 -2.45
N LEU A 196 -2.32 7.67 -2.43
CA LEU A 196 -0.95 7.24 -2.22
C LEU A 196 -0.39 7.98 -0.99
N TRP A 197 0.32 7.26 -0.13
CA TRP A 197 1.00 7.84 1.02
C TRP A 197 2.31 7.10 1.33
N VAL A 198 3.16 7.68 2.16
CA VAL A 198 4.24 6.94 2.84
C VAL A 198 3.78 6.56 4.26
N PRO A 199 4.12 5.38 4.79
CA PRO A 199 3.64 4.93 6.09
C PRO A 199 4.13 5.84 7.22
N SER A 200 3.41 5.86 8.35
CA SER A 200 3.92 6.47 9.58
C SER A 200 4.94 5.54 10.24
N LEU A 201 5.76 6.06 11.15
CA LEU A 201 6.64 5.23 11.96
C LEU A 201 5.87 4.12 12.71
N ILE A 202 4.70 4.45 13.26
CA ILE A 202 3.89 3.51 14.05
C ILE A 202 3.30 2.41 13.19
N GLU A 203 2.95 2.72 11.95
CA GLU A 203 2.52 1.73 10.98
C GLU A 203 3.60 0.71 10.64
N LEU A 204 4.87 1.05 10.79
CA LEU A 204 6.00 0.15 10.55
C LEU A 204 6.37 -0.65 11.80
N TYR A 205 6.54 0.05 12.93
CA TYR A 205 7.20 -0.51 14.11
C TYR A 205 6.26 -0.78 15.29
N GLY A 206 5.01 -0.31 15.20
CA GLY A 206 4.07 -0.34 16.32
C GLY A 206 4.33 0.76 17.34
N ALA A 207 3.68 0.63 18.50
CA ALA A 207 3.71 1.65 19.55
C ALA A 207 5.15 1.92 20.01
N ALA A 208 5.56 3.17 19.89
CA ALA A 208 6.89 3.67 20.13
C ALA A 208 7.11 4.10 21.58
N ASP A 209 8.33 3.86 22.06
CA ASP A 209 8.93 4.38 23.28
C ASP A 209 10.31 5.00 23.02
N TRP A 210 10.57 5.45 21.78
CA TRP A 210 11.90 5.89 21.32
C TRP A 210 12.37 7.23 21.89
N PHE A 211 11.44 8.14 22.20
CA PHE A 211 11.82 9.42 22.78
C PHE A 211 11.94 9.27 24.30
N GLU A 212 13.06 9.73 24.85
CA GLU A 212 13.36 9.65 26.28
C GLU A 212 13.58 11.04 26.89
N GLY A 213 13.68 11.10 28.22
CA GLY A 213 14.03 12.32 28.94
C GLY A 213 13.02 13.46 28.73
N ASP A 214 13.53 14.64 28.38
CA ASP A 214 12.72 15.84 28.13
C ASP A 214 11.90 15.80 26.83
N GLN A 215 12.09 14.75 26.01
CA GLN A 215 11.34 14.51 24.78
C GLN A 215 10.35 13.36 24.88
N ALA A 216 10.23 12.71 26.05
CA ALA A 216 9.34 11.55 26.22
C ALA A 216 7.87 11.81 25.82
N TRP A 217 7.41 13.06 25.94
CA TRP A 217 6.08 13.50 25.52
C TRP A 217 5.83 13.36 24.00
N CYS A 218 6.88 13.32 23.17
CA CYS A 218 6.76 13.10 21.73
C CYS A 218 6.16 11.72 21.41
N ASN A 219 6.35 10.73 22.27
CA ASN A 219 5.80 9.38 22.07
C ASN A 219 4.26 9.43 21.98
N ASP A 220 3.59 10.26 22.78
CA ASP A 220 2.12 10.39 22.76
C ASP A 220 1.60 10.91 21.41
N ILE A 221 2.38 11.75 20.73
CA ILE A 221 2.03 12.33 19.43
C ILE A 221 2.22 11.29 18.33
N VAL A 222 3.42 10.69 18.26
CA VAL A 222 3.69 9.71 17.19
C VAL A 222 2.78 8.48 17.33
N ASN A 223 2.50 8.02 18.55
CA ASN A 223 1.62 6.87 18.82
C ASN A 223 0.15 7.09 18.42
N ALA A 224 -0.26 8.33 18.13
CA ALA A 224 -1.59 8.63 17.62
C ALA A 224 -1.70 8.51 16.08
N GLU A 225 -0.60 8.23 15.36
CA GLU A 225 -0.56 8.19 13.88
C GLU A 225 -1.00 6.85 13.26
N GLY A 226 -1.47 5.90 14.07
CA GLY A 226 -2.08 4.66 13.58
C GLY A 226 -1.67 3.40 14.35
N HIS A 227 -1.69 2.27 13.67
CA HIS A 227 -1.34 0.96 14.22
C HIS A 227 -0.44 0.19 13.26
N GLN A 228 0.38 -0.70 13.81
CA GLN A 228 1.32 -1.48 13.02
C GLN A 228 0.62 -2.33 11.95
N TYR A 229 1.16 -2.30 10.74
CA TYR A 229 0.71 -3.17 9.67
C TYR A 229 1.14 -4.62 9.89
N GLN A 230 0.22 -5.52 9.53
CA GLN A 230 0.36 -6.96 9.75
C GLN A 230 1.67 -7.54 9.22
N ARG A 231 2.12 -7.12 8.03
CA ARG A 231 3.37 -7.64 7.44
C ARG A 231 4.57 -7.42 8.34
N PHE A 232 4.62 -6.28 9.03
CA PHE A 232 5.74 -5.95 9.89
C PHE A 232 5.66 -6.68 11.23
N SER A 233 4.46 -6.78 11.81
CA SER A 233 4.26 -7.58 13.02
C SER A 233 4.52 -9.07 12.79
N ASP A 234 4.06 -9.63 11.67
CA ASP A 234 4.31 -11.02 11.26
C ASP A 234 5.81 -11.26 11.01
N GLY A 235 6.51 -10.23 10.53
CA GLY A 235 7.95 -10.18 10.37
C GLY A 235 8.75 -10.01 11.67
N GLY A 236 8.09 -9.90 12.83
CA GLY A 236 8.75 -9.71 14.13
C GLY A 236 9.30 -8.31 14.36
N ILE A 237 8.88 -7.32 13.58
CA ILE A 237 9.25 -5.92 13.80
C ILE A 237 8.47 -5.40 15.00
N THR A 238 9.18 -4.71 15.89
CA THR A 238 8.65 -4.03 17.07
C THR A 238 9.37 -2.71 17.23
N ALA A 239 8.86 -1.81 18.07
CA ALA A 239 9.53 -0.55 18.37
C ALA A 239 10.94 -0.78 18.95
N SER A 240 11.15 -1.85 19.74
CA SER A 240 12.44 -2.20 20.33
C SER A 240 13.38 -2.96 19.39
N SER A 241 12.86 -3.72 18.41
CA SER A 241 13.64 -4.41 17.37
C SER A 241 13.89 -3.55 16.11
N SER A 242 13.37 -2.33 16.09
CA SER A 242 13.48 -1.35 14.99
C SER A 242 14.94 -0.97 14.62
N LEU A 243 15.89 -1.25 15.51
CA LEU A 243 17.32 -1.02 15.34
C LEU A 243 18.08 -2.25 14.80
N SER A 244 17.41 -3.38 14.58
CA SER A 244 18.03 -4.64 14.12
C SER A 244 17.24 -5.36 13.02
N SER A 245 16.21 -4.71 12.43
CA SER A 245 15.36 -5.31 11.40
C SER A 245 16.06 -5.34 10.04
N GLU A 246 17.04 -6.23 9.87
CA GLU A 246 17.65 -6.46 8.56
C GLU A 246 16.61 -7.05 7.61
N GLY A 247 16.20 -6.30 6.58
CA GLY A 247 15.62 -6.87 5.36
C GLY A 247 14.19 -6.46 5.01
N ILE A 248 13.24 -6.52 5.94
CA ILE A 248 11.80 -6.40 5.61
C ILE A 248 11.42 -4.99 5.17
N LEU A 249 12.08 -3.97 5.71
CA LEU A 249 11.86 -2.55 5.40
C LEU A 249 12.86 -1.99 4.37
N LYS A 250 13.61 -2.84 3.68
CA LYS A 250 14.53 -2.38 2.63
C LYS A 250 13.74 -1.90 1.43
N ALA A 251 14.08 -0.71 0.96
CA ALA A 251 13.59 -0.16 -0.30
C ALA A 251 14.73 0.02 -1.30
N THR A 252 14.39 0.03 -2.58
CA THR A 252 15.33 0.32 -3.66
C THR A 252 14.90 1.54 -4.46
N TYR A 253 15.86 2.20 -5.10
CA TYR A 253 15.60 3.17 -6.16
C TYR A 253 16.55 2.89 -7.32
N LYS A 254 15.98 2.66 -8.51
CA LYS A 254 16.71 2.21 -9.70
C LYS A 254 17.55 0.97 -9.40
N GLY A 255 16.97 0.03 -8.63
CA GLY A 255 17.59 -1.25 -8.25
C GLY A 255 18.72 -1.14 -7.22
N LYS A 256 18.92 0.01 -6.57
CA LYS A 256 19.94 0.18 -5.53
C LYS A 256 19.28 0.45 -4.17
N PRO A 257 19.79 -0.13 -3.05
CA PRO A 257 19.28 0.16 -1.72
C PRO A 257 19.27 1.66 -1.43
N CYS A 258 18.15 2.17 -0.92
CA CYS A 258 17.98 3.58 -0.57
C CYS A 258 17.34 3.75 0.80
N GLU A 259 17.70 4.84 1.45
CA GLU A 259 16.94 5.40 2.58
C GLU A 259 15.61 5.93 2.05
N TRP A 260 14.56 5.93 2.88
CA TRP A 260 13.23 6.33 2.44
C TRP A 260 12.40 6.99 3.55
N TRP A 261 11.36 7.71 3.14
CA TRP A 261 10.55 8.57 4.00
C TRP A 261 9.44 7.83 4.75
N THR A 262 9.23 8.20 6.01
CA THR A 262 7.91 8.06 6.66
C THR A 262 7.20 9.42 6.63
N ARG A 263 5.89 9.44 6.88
CA ARG A 263 5.14 10.70 6.98
C ARG A 263 5.21 11.36 8.36
N THR A 264 5.90 10.74 9.33
CA THR A 264 5.95 11.20 10.72
C THR A 264 6.94 12.37 10.89
N PRO A 265 6.49 13.62 11.11
CA PRO A 265 7.39 14.69 11.50
C PRO A 265 7.88 14.49 12.95
N ARG A 266 9.08 14.99 13.25
CA ARG A 266 9.58 15.03 14.62
C ARG A 266 8.85 16.12 15.42
N PRO A 267 8.11 15.80 16.49
CA PRO A 267 7.29 16.80 17.18
C PRO A 267 8.08 17.87 17.95
N SER A 268 9.29 17.55 18.41
CA SER A 268 10.10 18.42 19.26
C SER A 268 10.80 19.57 18.53
N ASP A 269 10.80 19.58 17.20
CA ASP A 269 11.45 20.61 16.40
C ASP A 269 10.73 20.83 15.07
N ASN A 270 11.18 21.85 14.33
CA ASN A 270 10.58 22.24 13.07
C ASN A 270 11.38 21.77 11.84
N VAL A 271 12.25 20.76 11.97
CA VAL A 271 13.27 20.43 10.96
C VAL A 271 13.09 19.03 10.39
N TYR A 272 12.89 18.04 11.26
CA TYR A 272 13.06 16.64 10.89
C TYR A 272 11.75 15.92 10.60
N PHE A 273 11.82 14.98 9.66
CA PHE A 273 10.85 13.88 9.50
C PHE A 273 11.56 12.56 9.70
N ALA A 274 10.91 11.64 10.39
CA ALA A 274 11.43 10.29 10.53
C ALA A 274 11.51 9.56 9.19
N GLY A 275 12.41 8.59 9.13
CA GLY A 275 12.60 7.77 7.95
C GLY A 275 13.14 6.40 8.27
N VAL A 276 13.57 5.70 7.23
CA VAL A 276 14.14 4.37 7.33
C VAL A 276 15.46 4.35 6.59
N TYR A 277 16.50 3.82 7.24
CA TYR A 277 17.82 3.70 6.64
C TYR A 277 17.83 2.66 5.52
N ARG A 278 18.85 2.72 4.65
CA ARG A 278 19.02 1.81 3.49
C ARG A 278 19.07 0.33 3.85
N ASP A 279 19.40 -0.01 5.10
CA ASP A 279 19.45 -1.38 5.60
C ASP A 279 18.10 -1.86 6.17
N GLY A 280 17.10 -0.98 6.27
CA GLY A 280 15.78 -1.23 6.82
C GLY A 280 15.62 -0.86 8.30
N THR A 281 16.65 -0.31 8.94
CA THR A 281 16.58 0.13 10.35
C THR A 281 15.88 1.49 10.49
N ALA A 282 15.23 1.72 11.63
CA ALA A 282 14.52 2.96 11.88
C ALA A 282 15.47 4.16 11.99
N ASN A 283 15.06 5.28 11.41
CA ASN A 283 15.59 6.60 11.71
C ASN A 283 14.51 7.47 12.38
N ALA A 284 14.22 7.18 13.66
CA ALA A 284 13.21 7.91 14.43
C ALA A 284 13.58 9.38 14.69
N ILE A 285 14.88 9.71 14.69
CA ILE A 285 15.41 11.07 14.87
C ILE A 285 15.25 11.91 13.59
N GLY A 286 15.24 11.24 12.43
CA GLY A 286 14.80 11.77 11.16
C GLY A 286 15.87 12.38 10.26
N TYR A 287 15.44 12.74 9.06
CA TYR A 287 16.21 13.48 8.07
C TYR A 287 15.66 14.92 7.96
N LEU A 288 16.50 15.85 7.53
CA LEU A 288 16.06 17.23 7.22
C LEU A 288 14.94 17.17 6.17
N GLY A 289 13.88 17.98 6.29
CA GLY A 289 12.73 17.93 5.34
C GLY A 289 13.09 17.93 3.85
N GLY A 290 14.16 18.65 3.46
CA GLY A 290 14.68 18.70 2.09
C GLY A 290 15.76 17.66 1.74
N TYR A 291 16.03 16.68 2.60
CA TYR A 291 16.99 15.59 2.32
C TYR A 291 16.51 14.72 1.16
N SER A 292 17.40 14.21 0.31
CA SER A 292 16.97 13.32 -0.78
C SER A 292 16.88 11.88 -0.30
N ALA A 293 15.66 11.40 -0.04
CA ALA A 293 15.37 10.01 0.28
C ALA A 293 14.29 9.44 -0.66
N GLY A 294 14.17 8.12 -0.67
CA GLY A 294 13.19 7.39 -1.48
C GLY A 294 11.76 7.72 -1.08
N ALA A 295 10.94 8.03 -2.07
CA ALA A 295 9.50 8.13 -1.98
C ALA A 295 8.89 6.75 -2.31
N ILE A 296 8.77 5.87 -1.32
CA ILE A 296 7.92 4.69 -1.48
C ILE A 296 6.45 5.11 -1.57
N ALA A 297 5.56 4.18 -1.92
CA ALA A 297 4.13 4.47 -1.89
C ALA A 297 3.34 3.28 -1.35
N CYS A 298 2.44 3.56 -0.43
CA CYS A 298 1.37 2.68 0.00
C CYS A 298 0.08 3.06 -0.70
N PHE A 299 -0.81 2.08 -0.91
CA PHE A 299 -2.12 2.27 -1.50
C PHE A 299 -3.10 1.19 -1.02
N CYS A 300 -4.40 1.45 -1.10
CA CYS A 300 -5.44 0.49 -0.77
C CYS A 300 -6.27 0.11 -2.00
N LEU A 301 -6.76 -1.13 -1.97
CA LEU A 301 -7.78 -1.68 -2.86
C LEU A 301 -8.96 -2.22 -2.02
#